data_AF-A0A2X3J2N0-F1
#
_entry.id   AF-A0A2X3J2N0-F1
#
_cell.length_a   1.000
_cell.length_b   1.000
_cell.length_c   1.000
_cell.angle_alpha   90.00
_cell.angle_beta   90.00
_cell.angle_gamma   90.00
#
_symmetry.space_group_name_H-M   'P 1'
#
loop_
_entity.id
_entity.type
_entity.pdbx_description
1 polymer ?
#
loop_
_entity_poly.entity_id
_entity_poly.type
_entity_poly.pdbx_seq_one_letter_code
_entity_poly.pdbx_strand_id
1 'polypeptide(L)' 'MANGQAALGLIEIAKSAKATVSGIGIVIEKSFQKGRQLLDETGIQVVSLARIASLENQRIHFLDEEGHHVK' A
#
# COMPACT_ATOMS: atom_id res chain seq x y z
N MET A 1 2.04 5.10 1.44
CA MET A 1 0.61 5.04 1.12
C MET A 1 -0.22 5.19 2.39
N ALA A 2 -1.27 6.01 2.31
CA ALA A 2 -2.25 6.25 3.37
C ALA A 2 -3.61 5.63 3.02
N ASN A 3 -4.49 6.38 2.35
CA ASN A 3 -5.86 5.96 2.02
C ASN A 3 -6.03 5.39 0.60
N GLY A 4 -4.96 5.15 -0.15
CA GLY A 4 -5.00 4.49 -1.48
C GLY A 4 -5.53 5.32 -2.66
N GLN A 5 -6.22 6.44 -2.43
CA GLN A 5 -6.91 7.23 -3.48
C GLN A 5 -6.01 7.69 -4.64
N ALA A 6 -4.80 8.16 -4.36
CA ALA A 6 -3.88 8.59 -5.41
C ALA A 6 -3.46 7.42 -6.33
N ALA A 7 -3.23 6.24 -5.75
CA ALA A 7 -2.90 5.04 -6.52
C ALA A 7 -4.10 4.59 -7.37
N LEU A 8 -5.33 4.64 -6.83
CA LEU A 8 -6.54 4.40 -7.63
C LEU A 8 -6.66 5.37 -8.81
N GLY A 9 -6.42 6.66 -8.60
CA GLY A 9 -6.44 7.64 -9.68
C GLY A 9 -5.43 7.32 -10.78
N LEU A 10 -4.22 6.89 -10.42
CA LEU A 10 -3.20 6.47 -11.38
C LEU A 10 -3.61 5.20 -12.14
N ILE A 11 -4.25 4.24 -11.47
CA ILE A 11 -4.81 3.04 -12.10
C ILE A 11 -5.87 3.42 -13.14
N GLU A 12 -6.77 4.36 -12.81
CA GLU A 12 -7.81 4.82 -13.73
C GLU A 12 -7.23 5.57 -14.95
N ILE A 13 -6.17 6.36 -14.76
CA ILE A 13 -5.43 6.99 -15.86
C ILE A 13 -4.81 5.93 -16.77
N ALA A 14 -4.14 4.93 -16.20
CA ALA A 14 -3.53 3.85 -16.97
C ALA A 14 -4.56 3.02 -17.75
N LYS A 15 -5.69 2.67 -17.12
CA LYS A 15 -6.83 2.00 -17.77
C LYS A 15 -7.38 2.83 -18.93
N SER A 16 -7.55 4.15 -18.73
CA SER A 16 -8.03 5.07 -19.77
C SER A 16 -7.07 5.15 -20.96
N ALA A 17 -5.76 4.99 -20.70
CA ALA A 17 -4.73 4.89 -21.73
C ALA A 17 -4.63 3.49 -22.39
N LYS A 18 -5.51 2.55 -22.04
CA LYS A 18 -5.47 1.13 -22.44
C LYS A 18 -4.16 0.43 -22.05
N ALA A 19 -3.50 0.90 -21.00
CA ALA A 19 -2.29 0.30 -20.46
C ALA A 19 -2.63 -0.75 -19.38
N THR A 20 -1.78 -1.76 -19.27
CA THR A 20 -1.88 -2.77 -18.20
C THR A 20 -1.00 -2.35 -17.02
N VAL A 21 -1.58 -2.25 -15.84
CA VAL A 21 -0.83 -2.02 -14.59
C VAL A 21 -0.28 -3.35 -14.11
N SER A 22 1.04 -3.54 -14.19
CA SER A 22 1.68 -4.79 -13.74
C SER A 22 1.76 -4.93 -12.21
N GLY A 23 1.74 -3.81 -11.49
CA GLY A 23 1.84 -3.79 -10.03
C GLY A 23 1.95 -2.37 -9.48
N ILE A 24 1.91 -2.26 -8.15
CA ILE A 24 2.03 -0.99 -7.42
C ILE A 24 3.15 -1.12 -6.41
N GLY A 25 4.20 -0.33 -6.61
CA GLY A 25 5.33 -0.22 -5.68
C GLY A 25 5.13 0.92 -4.69
N ILE A 26 5.17 0.62 -3.39
CA ILE A 26 5.06 1.60 -2.31
C ILE A 26 6.36 1.58 -1.49
N VAL A 27 7.01 2.72 -1.33
CA VAL A 27 8.21 2.78 -0.48
C VAL A 27 7.85 2.62 1.00
N ILE A 28 6.85 3.36 1.48
CA ILE A 28 6.39 3.31 2.88
C ILE A 28 4.88 3.14 2.91
N GLU A 29 4.37 2.04 3.44
CA GLU A 29 2.95 1.74 3.65
C GLU A 29 2.58 1.99 5.12
N LYS A 30 1.46 2.69 5.36
CA LYS A 30 0.84 2.77 6.69
C LYS A 30 -0.24 1.70 6.78
N SER A 31 0.12 0.50 7.19
CA SER A 31 -0.73 -0.70 7.16
C SER A 31 -1.93 -0.62 8.13
N PHE A 32 -1.87 0.26 9.13
CA PHE A 32 -3.02 0.61 9.99
C PHE A 32 -4.08 1.50 9.31
N GLN A 33 -3.87 1.91 8.06
CA GLN A 33 -4.83 2.67 7.28
C GLN A 33 -5.43 1.82 6.15
N LYS A 34 -6.62 2.20 5.68
CA LYS A 34 -7.44 1.41 4.74
C LYS A 34 -6.90 1.34 3.29
N GLY A 35 -5.83 2.06 2.97
CA GLY A 35 -5.36 2.17 1.58
C GLY A 35 -4.89 0.85 0.96
N ARG A 36 -4.33 -0.07 1.77
CA ARG A 36 -3.87 -1.38 1.27
C ARG A 36 -5.04 -2.25 0.84
N GLN A 37 -6.02 -2.44 1.73
CA GLN A 37 -7.24 -3.19 1.45
C GLN A 37 -7.94 -2.70 0.17
N LEU A 38 -8.06 -1.37 0.03
CA LEU A 38 -8.68 -0.75 -1.13
C LEU A 38 -7.95 -1.06 -2.45
N LEU A 39 -6.61 -1.19 -2.42
CA LEU A 39 -5.84 -1.57 -3.60
C LEU A 39 -5.89 -3.09 -3.85
N ASP A 40 -5.91 -3.91 -2.81
CA ASP A 40 -6.03 -5.37 -2.94
C ASP A 40 -7.35 -5.75 -3.66
N GLU A 41 -8.44 -4.99 -3.44
CA GLU A 41 -9.71 -5.13 -4.15
C GLU A 41 -9.61 -4.92 -5.68
N THR A 42 -8.56 -4.25 -6.17
CA THR A 42 -8.34 -4.06 -7.61
C THR A 42 -7.77 -5.30 -8.30
N GLY A 43 -7.29 -6.28 -7.53
CA GLY A 43 -6.57 -7.46 -8.04
C GLY A 43 -5.15 -7.17 -8.53
N ILE A 44 -4.66 -5.93 -8.41
CA ILE A 44 -3.30 -5.55 -8.79
C ILE A 44 -2.35 -5.83 -7.63
N GLN A 45 -1.21 -6.48 -7.91
CA GLN A 45 -0.21 -6.78 -6.89
C GLN A 45 0.38 -5.49 -6.29
N VAL A 46 0.29 -5.36 -4.96
CA VAL A 46 0.91 -4.27 -4.19
C VAL A 46 2.13 -4.79 -3.46
N VAL A 47 3.28 -4.14 -3.67
CA VAL A 47 4.55 -4.44 -2.99
C VAL A 47 4.99 -3.22 -2.23
N SER A 48 5.27 -3.39 -0.93
CA SER A 48 5.64 -2.30 -0.02
C SER A 48 7.01 -2.57 0.60
N LEU A 49 7.97 -1.65 0.44
CA LEU A 49 9.33 -1.84 0.96
C LEU A 49 9.41 -1.73 2.49
N ALA A 50 8.62 -0.83 3.07
CA ALA A 50 8.45 -0.72 4.51
C ALA A 50 6.96 -0.66 4.85
N ARG A 51 6.51 -1.52 5.77
CA ARG A 51 5.12 -1.59 6.22
C ARG A 51 5.06 -1.19 7.67
N ILE A 52 4.34 -0.12 7.98
CA ILE A 52 4.21 0.43 9.33
C ILE A 52 2.91 -0.09 9.94
N ALA A 53 3.04 -0.86 11.00
CA ALA A 53 1.96 -1.39 11.82
C ALA A 53 1.31 -0.30 12.69
N SER A 54 2.10 0.61 13.27
CA SER A 54 1.59 1.74 14.05
C SER A 54 2.60 2.89 14.18
N LEU A 55 2.10 4.07 14.57
CA LEU A 55 2.88 5.27 14.89
C LEU A 55 2.60 5.77 16.32
N GLU A 56 2.16 4.86 17.20
CA GLU A 56 1.77 5.19 18.57
C GLU A 56 2.98 5.59 19.42
N ASN A 57 2.75 6.42 20.44
CA ASN A 57 3.77 6.84 21.39
C ASN A 57 5.04 7.42 20.74
N GLN A 58 4.89 8.06 19.57
CA GLN A 58 5.99 8.63 18.78
C GLN A 58 7.05 7.58 18.36
N ARG A 59 6.67 6.31 18.26
CA ARG A 59 7.52 5.22 17.78
C ARG A 59 6.92 4.59 16.53
N ILE A 60 7.80 4.17 15.62
CA ILE A 60 7.41 3.46 14.41
C ILE A 60 7.51 1.96 14.70
N HIS A 61 6.40 1.25 14.56
CA HIS A 61 6.37 -0.20 14.63
C HIS A 61 6.19 -0.75 13.21
N PHE A 62 7.10 -1.62 12.77
CA PHE A 62 7.05 -2.21 11.43
C PHE A 62 6.33 -3.55 11.43
N LEU A 63 5.85 -3.96 10.25
CA LEU A 63 5.48 -5.33 9.94
C LEU A 63 6.62 -6.02 9.20
N ASP A 64 6.82 -7.31 9.44
CA ASP A 64 7.70 -8.15 8.65
C ASP A 64 7.02 -8.61 7.34
N GLU A 65 7.72 -9.42 6.55
CA GLU A 65 7.23 -9.94 5.27
C GLU A 65 6.00 -10.85 5.44
N GLU A 66 5.89 -11.54 6.58
CA GLU A 66 4.78 -12.43 6.94
C GLU A 66 3.59 -11.65 7.56
N GLY A 67 3.78 -10.37 7.87
CA GLY A 67 2.78 -9.50 8.48
C GLY A 67 2.77 -9.51 10.01
N HIS A 68 3.81 -10.02 10.65
CA HIS A 68 3.99 -9.94 12.11
C HIS A 68 4.64 -8.62 12.52
N HIS A 69 4.43 -8.20 13.77
CA HIS A 69 5.11 -7.04 14.33
C HIS A 69 6.60 -7.32 14.52
N VAL A 70 7.44 -6.48 13.92
CA VAL A 70 8.88 -6.43 14.20
C VAL A 70 9.14 -5.37 15.27
N LYS A 71 10.04 -5.70 16.23
CA LYS A 71 10.39 -4.83 17.36
C LYS A 71 11.14 -3.57 16.92
#